data_AF-A0A0F8RZ56-F1
#
_entry.id   AF-A0A0F8RZ56-F1
#
_cell.length_a   1.000
_cell.length_b   1.000
_cell.length_c   1.000
_cell.angle_alpha   90.00
_cell.angle_beta   90.00
_cell.angle_gamma   90.00
#
_symmetry.space_group_name_H-M   'P 1'
#
loop_
_entity.id
_entity.type
_entity.pdbx_description
1 polymer ?
#
loop_
_entity_poly.entity_id
_entity_poly.type
_entity_poly.pdbx_seq_one_letter_code
_entity_poly.pdbx_strand_id
1 'polypeptide(L)'
;MSKKNKRYSKEFKQDAVNYYYSSGKSIKASASDLSISPSGLAGWINSAISNEGVVNHRGSGNYSSDAEKEIARLKKELRDKEDALDILKKAIGILNEDYG
;
A
#
# COMPACT_ATOMS: atom_id res chain seq x y z
N MET A 1 33.25 0.93 5.81
CA MET A 1 32.52 0.02 6.73
C MET A 1 31.12 -0.22 6.16
N SER A 2 30.74 -1.47 5.92
CA SER A 2 29.40 -1.78 5.36
C SER A 2 28.32 -1.55 6.42
N LYS A 3 27.34 -0.69 6.13
CA LYS A 3 26.15 -0.48 6.98
C LYS A 3 25.35 -1.79 7.01
N LYS A 4 25.43 -2.55 8.11
CA LYS A 4 24.55 -3.71 8.32
C LYS A 4 23.10 -3.22 8.32
N ASN A 5 22.34 -3.59 7.30
CA ASN A 5 20.90 -3.37 7.26
C ASN A 5 20.23 -4.25 8.33
N LYS A 6 19.88 -3.66 9.48
CA LYS A 6 19.01 -4.32 10.47
C LYS A 6 17.67 -4.62 9.81
N ARG A 7 17.30 -5.91 9.77
CA ARG A 7 15.96 -6.36 9.35
C ARG A 7 15.08 -6.42 10.59
N TYR A 8 13.98 -5.67 10.56
CA TYR A 8 12.93 -5.70 11.58
C TYR A 8 11.73 -6.44 11.02
N SER A 9 11.00 -7.21 11.84
CA SER A 9 9.79 -7.94 11.42
C SER A 9 8.67 -6.99 10.97
N LYS A 10 7.60 -7.53 10.35
CA LYS A 10 6.45 -6.72 9.94
C LYS A 10 5.75 -6.14 11.17
N GLU A 11 5.56 -6.97 12.19
CA GLU A 11 4.90 -6.67 13.46
C GLU A 11 5.65 -5.53 14.16
N PHE A 12 6.97 -5.66 14.29
CA PHE A 12 7.79 -4.62 14.92
C PHE A 12 7.68 -3.27 14.20
N LYS A 13 7.66 -3.27 12.86
CA LYS A 13 7.53 -2.02 12.09
C LYS A 13 6.15 -1.38 12.29
N GLN A 14 5.09 -2.19 12.34
CA GLN A 14 3.74 -1.71 12.59
C GLN A 14 3.61 -1.16 14.01
N ASP A 15 4.10 -1.89 15.01
CA ASP A 15 4.07 -1.47 16.41
C ASP A 15 4.88 -0.20 16.65
N ALA A 16 6.02 -0.04 15.96
CA ALA A 16 6.81 1.18 16.02
C ALA A 16 6.04 2.42 15.51
N VAL A 17 5.24 2.27 14.45
CA VAL A 17 4.39 3.34 13.93
C VAL A 17 3.20 3.61 14.85
N ASN A 18 2.57 2.56 15.37
CA ASN A 18 1.49 2.70 16.35
C ASN A 18 1.96 3.44 17.60
N TYR A 19 3.14 3.06 18.13
CA TYR A 19 3.77 3.72 19.26
C TYR A 19 4.03 5.20 18.98
N TYR A 20 4.52 5.55 17.78
CA TYR A 20 4.71 6.95 17.41
C TYR A 20 3.39 7.74 17.52
N TYR A 21 2.30 7.24 16.93
CA TYR A 21 1.00 7.90 16.99
C TYR A 21 0.40 7.97 18.40
N SER A 22 0.61 6.96 19.25
CA SER A 22 0.08 6.95 20.62
C SER A 22 0.94 7.75 21.61
N SER A 23 2.22 7.97 21.31
CA SER A 23 3.18 8.55 22.27
C SER A 23 3.13 10.08 22.36
N GLY A 24 2.63 10.77 21.32
CA GLY A 24 2.71 12.23 21.20
C GLY A 24 4.15 12.79 21.08
N LYS A 25 5.15 11.91 20.94
CA LYS A 25 6.58 12.28 20.86
C LYS A 25 6.98 12.62 19.43
N SER A 26 8.09 13.36 19.30
CA SER A 26 8.72 13.56 17.98
C SER A 26 9.24 12.23 17.40
N ILE A 27 9.42 12.17 16.08
CA ILE A 27 10.00 10.99 15.40
C ILE A 27 11.37 10.65 15.99
N LYS A 28 12.20 11.65 16.32
CA LYS A 28 13.53 11.45 16.88
C LYS A 28 13.49 10.83 18.27
N ALA A 29 12.59 11.32 19.13
CA ALA A 29 12.40 10.77 20.48
C ALA A 29 11.86 9.33 20.40
N SER A 30 10.83 9.09 19.59
CA SER A 30 10.24 7.76 19.41
C SER A 30 11.24 6.75 18.84
N ALA A 31 12.06 7.16 17.87
CA ALA A 31 13.11 6.30 17.31
C ALA A 31 14.21 5.99 18.32
N SER A 32 14.53 6.94 19.21
CA SER A 32 15.49 6.75 20.31
C SER A 32 14.99 5.72 21.31
N ASP A 33 13.73 5.81 21.73
CA ASP A 33 13.10 4.85 22.65
C ASP A 33 13.12 3.43 22.08
N LEU A 34 12.87 3.29 20.78
CA LEU A 34 12.84 2.01 20.07
C LEU A 34 14.23 1.54 19.60
N SER A 35 15.30 2.30 19.85
CA SER A 35 16.67 2.01 19.40
C SER A 35 16.79 1.76 17.88
N ILE A 36 16.04 2.51 17.08
CA ILE A 36 16.01 2.45 15.62
C ILE A 36 16.48 3.76 14.98
N SER A 37 16.73 3.75 13.66
CA SER A 37 17.06 5.00 12.96
C SER A 37 15.81 5.87 12.78
N PRO A 38 15.89 7.19 13.02
CA PRO A 38 14.78 8.12 12.77
C PRO A 38 14.30 8.08 11.30
N SER A 39 15.22 7.91 10.36
CA SER A 39 14.91 7.75 8.93
C SER A 39 14.16 6.45 8.62
N GLY A 40 14.43 5.38 9.37
CA GLY A 40 13.72 4.12 9.24
C GLY A 40 12.27 4.26 9.70
N LEU A 41 12.08 4.87 10.88
CA LEU A 41 10.77 5.16 11.42
C LEU A 41 9.96 6.09 10.50
N ALA A 42 10.56 7.17 10.00
CA ALA A 42 9.91 8.09 9.05
C ALA A 42 9.47 7.38 7.77
N GLY A 43 10.28 6.46 7.24
CA GLY A 43 9.91 5.65 6.08
C GLY A 43 8.70 4.74 6.36
N TRP A 44 8.59 4.18 7.56
CA TRP A 44 7.46 3.35 7.96
C TRP A 44 6.19 4.17 8.19
N ILE A 45 6.29 5.35 8.79
CA ILE A 45 5.17 6.28 8.96
C ILE A 45 4.61 6.69 7.60
N ASN A 46 5.47 7.09 6.66
CA ASN A 46 5.05 7.44 5.30
C ASN A 46 4.39 6.25 4.59
N SER A 47 4.92 5.04 4.79
CA SER A 47 4.27 3.82 4.27
C SER A 47 2.88 3.64 4.87
N ALA A 48 2.70 3.81 6.18
CA ALA A 48 1.39 3.69 6.81
C ALA A 48 0.40 4.73 6.28
N ILE A 49 0.83 5.98 6.11
CA ILE A 49 -0.01 7.05 5.54
C ILE A 49 -0.50 6.68 4.14
N SER A 50 0.37 6.13 3.30
CA SER A 50 0.01 5.74 1.92
C SER A 50 -0.77 4.42 1.81
N ASN A 51 -0.94 3.66 2.90
CA ASN A 51 -1.57 2.34 2.89
C ASN A 51 -2.56 2.18 4.06
N GLU A 52 -3.39 3.20 4.32
CA GLU A 52 -4.50 3.14 5.29
C GLU A 52 -4.07 2.71 6.71
N GLY A 53 -2.89 3.14 7.14
CA GLY A 53 -2.32 2.83 8.45
C GLY A 53 -1.43 1.58 8.48
N VAL A 54 -1.25 0.88 7.36
CA VAL A 54 -0.47 -0.36 7.29
C VAL A 54 0.97 -0.11 6.81
N VAL A 55 1.95 -0.58 7.58
CA VAL A 55 3.37 -0.48 7.18
C VAL A 55 3.71 -1.62 6.21
N ASN A 56 4.05 -1.25 4.96
CA ASN A 56 4.51 -2.21 3.97
C ASN A 56 5.94 -2.65 4.30
N HIS A 57 6.09 -3.95 4.57
CA HIS A 57 7.40 -4.54 4.81
C HIS A 57 8.10 -4.79 3.46
N ARG A 58 9.02 -3.89 3.06
CA ARG A 58 9.89 -4.04 1.87
C ARG A 58 10.68 -5.35 1.97
N GLY A 59 10.13 -6.40 1.36
CA GLY A 59 10.41 -7.81 1.57
C GLY A 59 9.23 -8.66 1.08
N SER A 60 8.02 -8.11 1.08
CA SER A 60 6.84 -8.61 0.32
C SER A 60 6.88 -8.23 -1.16
N GLY A 61 8.07 -8.05 -1.74
CA GLY A 61 8.26 -7.89 -3.20
C GLY A 61 7.86 -9.14 -4.00
N ASN A 62 7.31 -10.15 -3.34
CA ASN A 62 6.46 -11.16 -3.94
C ASN A 62 5.12 -11.02 -3.21
N TYR A 63 4.05 -10.70 -3.95
CA TYR A 63 2.67 -10.71 -3.47
C TYR A 63 2.50 -11.76 -2.38
N SER A 64 1.96 -11.37 -1.22
CA SER A 64 2.12 -12.10 0.02
C SER A 64 1.35 -13.44 0.06
N SER A 65 0.62 -13.76 -1.01
CA SER A 65 0.15 -15.10 -1.37
C SER A 65 -0.22 -15.14 -2.86
N ASP A 66 -0.28 -16.33 -3.46
CA ASP A 66 -0.85 -16.49 -4.81
C ASP A 66 -2.29 -15.96 -4.90
N ALA A 67 -3.03 -15.97 -3.79
CA ALA A 67 -4.37 -15.41 -3.71
C ALA A 67 -4.38 -13.88 -3.91
N GLU A 68 -3.39 -13.14 -3.40
CA GLU A 68 -3.31 -11.68 -3.61
C GLU A 68 -2.93 -11.32 -5.06
N LYS A 69 -2.08 -12.14 -5.71
CA LYS A 69 -1.81 -12.01 -7.16
C LYS A 69 -3.09 -12.21 -7.96
N GLU A 70 -3.82 -13.25 -7.61
CA GLU A 70 -5.03 -13.61 -8.32
C GLU A 70 -6.12 -12.57 -8.10
N ILE A 71 -6.27 -12.03 -6.88
CA ILE A 71 -7.18 -10.92 -6.60
C ILE A 71 -6.81 -9.67 -7.42
N ALA A 72 -5.52 -9.32 -7.51
CA ALA A 72 -5.08 -8.18 -8.31
C ALA A 72 -5.34 -8.41 -9.82
N ARG A 73 -5.08 -9.63 -10.32
CA ARG A 73 -5.35 -10.03 -11.71
C ARG A 73 -6.85 -9.97 -12.01
N LEU A 74 -7.68 -10.55 -11.14
CA LEU A 74 -9.13 -10.59 -11.29
C LEU A 74 -9.74 -9.19 -11.22
N LYS A 75 -9.29 -8.32 -10.30
CA LYS A 75 -9.74 -6.93 -10.24
C LYS A 75 -9.42 -6.14 -11.51
N LYS A 76 -8.25 -6.39 -12.10
CA LYS A 76 -7.87 -5.78 -13.38
C LYS A 76 -8.76 -6.30 -14.51
N GLU A 77 -8.92 -7.61 -14.62
CA GLU A 77 -9.75 -8.22 -15.67
C GLU A 77 -11.22 -7.79 -15.57
N LEU A 78 -11.75 -7.63 -14.36
CA LEU A 78 -13.10 -7.12 -14.15
C LEU A 78 -13.26 -5.68 -14.68
N ARG A 79 -12.31 -4.80 -14.34
CA ARG A 79 -12.31 -3.42 -14.83
C ARG A 79 -12.24 -3.34 -16.35
N ASP A 80 -11.35 -4.11 -16.97
CA ASP A 80 -11.20 -4.11 -18.42
C ASP A 80 -12.50 -4.56 -19.12
N LYS A 81 -13.26 -5.50 -18.51
CA LYS A 81 -14.57 -5.94 -19.02
C LYS A 81 -15.67 -4.90 -18.78
N GLU A 82 -15.69 -4.25 -17.63
CA GLU A 82 -16.64 -3.17 -17.33
C GLU A 82 -16.44 -1.98 -18.28
N ASP A 83 -15.18 -1.57 -18.52
CA ASP A 83 -14.85 -0.50 -19.46
C ASP A 83 -15.28 -0.86 -20.90
N ALA A 84 -15.05 -2.11 -21.32
CA ALA A 84 -15.52 -2.59 -22.62
C ALA A 84 -17.06 -2.55 -22.74
N LEU A 85 -17.78 -2.96 -21.69
CA LEU A 85 -19.24 -2.88 -21.66
C LEU A 85 -19.75 -1.45 -21.74
N ASP A 86 -19.10 -0.51 -21.04
CA ASP A 86 -19.49 0.89 -21.07
C ASP A 86 -19.22 1.55 -22.43
N ILE A 87 -18.12 1.18 -23.09
CA ILE A 87 -17.86 1.59 -24.48
C ILE A 87 -18.96 1.07 -25.41
N LEU A 88 -19.33 -0.21 -25.30
CA LEU A 88 -20.37 -0.82 -26.13
C LEU A 88 -21.73 -0.15 -25.91
N LYS A 89 -22.12 0.11 -24.66
CA LYS A 89 -23.36 0.82 -24.34
C LYS A 89 -23.38 2.23 -24.94
N LYS A 90 -22.27 2.97 -24.84
CA LYS A 90 -22.15 4.31 -25.44
C LYS A 90 -22.27 4.25 -26.96
N ALA A 91 -21.64 3.28 -27.62
CA ALA A 91 -21.76 3.11 -29.06
C ALA A 91 -23.20 2.80 -29.50
N ILE A 92 -23.91 1.95 -28.76
CA ILE A 92 -25.34 1.68 -29.00
C ILE A 92 -26.19 2.94 -28.77
N GLY A 93 -25.90 3.70 -27.71
CA GLY A 93 -26.60 4.97 -27.42
C GLY A 93 -26.48 5.95 -28.58
N ILE A 94 -25.26 6.18 -29.08
CA ILE A 94 -25.00 7.06 -30.23
C ILE A 94 -25.73 6.55 -31.47
N LEU A 95 -25.69 5.25 -31.76
CA LEU A 95 -26.39 4.68 -32.90
C LEU A 95 -27.91 4.89 -32.81
N ASN A 96 -28.50 4.81 -31.62
CA ASN A 96 -29.94 5.02 -31.44
C ASN A 96 -30.35 6.50 -31.53
N GLU A 97 -29.46 7.44 -31.18
CA GLU A 97 -29.70 8.88 -31.33
C GLU A 97 -29.65 9.33 -32.81
N ASP A 98 -28.87 8.65 -33.66
CA ASP A 98 -28.77 8.95 -35.10
C ASP A 98 -29.96 8.42 -35.94
N TYR A 99 -30.82 7.55 -35.39
CA TYR A 99 -32.01 7.01 -36.06
C TYR A 99 -33.34 7.44 -35.41
N GLY A 100 -33.32 8.47 -34.55
CA GLY A 100 -34.50 9.04 -33.86
C GLY A 100 -35.13 10.23 -34.58
#